data_AF-A0A644U1M4-F1
#
_entry.id   AF-A0A644U1M4-F1
#
_cell.length_a   1.000
_cell.length_b   1.000
_cell.length_c   1.000
_cell.angle_alpha   90.00
_cell.angle_beta   90.00
_cell.angle_gamma   90.00
#
_symmetry.space_group_name_H-M   'P 1'
#
loop_
_entity.id
_entity.type
_entity.pdbx_description
1 polymer ?
#
loop_
_entity_poly.entity_id
_entity_poly.type
_entity_poly.pdbx_seq_one_letter_code
_entity_poly.pdbx_strand_id
1 'polypeptide(L)'
;MLRKTITGAALPHRLETEMLNNIGLPGLLLIAVVVLVLFGRGKVSSLMGEVGKGITAFKKGVNDGTKEIEDAKVDEARDVTPAPTPAPTDKDKA
;
A
#
# COMPACT_ATOMS: atom_id res chain seq x y z
N MET A 1 -46.24 23.24 -46.33
CA MET A 1 -46.57 23.19 -44.89
C MET A 1 -46.36 21.75 -44.41
N LEU A 2 -45.13 21.26 -44.36
CA LEU A 2 -44.12 21.45 -43.30
C LEU A 2 -44.56 20.84 -41.95
N ARG A 3 -44.54 19.51 -41.86
CA ARG A 3 -44.34 18.82 -40.58
C ARG A 3 -43.03 18.03 -40.68
N LYS A 4 -42.11 18.48 -39.82
CA LYS A 4 -40.68 18.26 -39.82
C LYS A 4 -40.39 16.86 -39.31
N THR A 5 -40.09 15.96 -40.23
CA THR A 5 -39.60 14.61 -39.99
C THR A 5 -38.24 14.70 -39.29
N ILE A 6 -38.20 14.26 -38.03
CA ILE A 6 -37.16 13.36 -37.51
C ILE A 6 -35.73 13.77 -37.91
N THR A 7 -35.12 14.69 -37.18
CA THR A 7 -33.67 14.77 -37.06
C THR A 7 -33.36 14.66 -35.58
N GLY A 8 -33.13 13.42 -35.17
CA GLY A 8 -32.65 13.09 -33.85
C GLY A 8 -31.26 13.72 -33.62
N ALA A 9 -31.09 14.22 -32.40
CA ALA A 9 -29.88 14.13 -31.60
C ALA A 9 -28.54 14.12 -32.37
N ALA A 10 -28.02 15.30 -32.67
CA ALA A 10 -26.59 15.53 -32.73
C ALA A 10 -26.26 16.66 -31.76
N LEU A 11 -26.30 16.33 -30.47
CA LEU A 11 -25.74 17.20 -29.44
C LEU A 11 -24.21 17.19 -29.63
N PRO A 12 -23.56 18.33 -29.83
CA PRO A 12 -22.11 18.39 -29.76
C PRO A 12 -21.71 18.16 -28.30
N HIS A 13 -21.48 16.90 -27.92
CA HIS A 13 -20.73 16.56 -26.71
C HIS A 13 -19.27 16.96 -26.94
N ARG A 14 -19.01 18.27 -26.87
CA ARG A 14 -17.67 18.82 -26.80
C ARG A 14 -17.68 19.81 -25.65
N LEU A 15 -16.70 19.63 -24.76
CA LEU A 15 -16.20 20.58 -23.74
C LEU A 15 -16.55 20.36 -22.27
N GLU A 16 -16.78 19.14 -21.77
CA GLU A 16 -17.00 18.96 -20.32
C GLU A 16 -16.14 17.85 -19.66
N THR A 17 -15.16 17.27 -20.36
CA THR A 17 -14.24 16.27 -19.76
C THR A 17 -12.86 16.84 -19.41
N GLU A 18 -12.54 18.05 -19.86
CA GLU A 18 -11.25 18.73 -19.61
C GLU A 18 -11.28 19.66 -18.38
N MET A 19 -12.37 19.74 -17.62
CA MET A 19 -12.49 20.65 -16.45
C MET A 19 -12.34 19.93 -15.10
N LEU A 20 -12.48 18.60 -15.06
CA LEU A 20 -12.45 17.82 -13.81
C LEU A 20 -11.07 17.24 -13.45
N ASN A 21 -10.18 17.09 -14.44
CA ASN A 21 -8.81 16.59 -14.21
C ASN A 21 -7.89 17.60 -13.50
N ASN A 22 -8.37 18.83 -13.32
CA ASN A 22 -7.62 19.96 -12.76
C ASN A 22 -8.08 20.37 -11.35
N ILE A 23 -8.83 19.53 -10.62
CA ILE A 23 -9.37 19.92 -9.29
C ILE A 23 -8.65 19.19 -8.15
N GLY A 24 -8.20 17.94 -8.34
CA GLY A 24 -7.56 17.17 -7.28
C GLY A 24 -6.06 17.49 -7.10
N LEU A 25 -5.26 17.20 -8.12
CA LEU A 25 -3.81 17.32 -8.06
C LEU A 25 -3.30 18.79 -7.98
N PRO A 26 -3.74 19.73 -8.84
CA PRO A 26 -3.25 21.11 -8.77
C PRO A 26 -3.81 21.87 -7.56
N GLY A 27 -5.00 21.51 -7.07
CA GLY A 27 -5.56 22.07 -5.82
C GLY A 27 -4.70 21.72 -4.61
N LEU A 28 -4.29 20.45 -4.49
CA LEU A 28 -3.39 20.00 -3.42
C LEU A 28 -2.02 20.70 -3.51
N LEU A 29 -1.49 20.89 -4.71
CA LEU A 29 -0.22 21.58 -4.95
C LEU A 29 -0.29 23.04 -4.49
N LEU A 30 -1.38 23.75 -4.79
CA LEU A 30 -1.60 25.13 -4.36
C LEU A 30 -1.62 25.24 -2.84
N ILE A 31 -2.33 24.33 -2.15
CA ILE A 31 -2.36 24.28 -0.69
C ILE A 31 -0.96 24.02 -0.12
N ALA A 32 -0.20 23.07 -0.69
CA ALA A 32 1.16 22.77 -0.26
C ALA A 32 2.09 23.99 -0.36
N VAL A 33 1.98 24.77 -1.43
CA VAL A 33 2.75 26.01 -1.62
C VAL A 33 2.36 27.07 -0.59
N VAL A 34 1.06 27.29 -0.34
CA VAL A 34 0.59 28.26 0.66
C VAL A 34 1.10 27.92 2.05
N VAL A 35 1.01 26.64 2.44
CA VAL A 35 1.56 26.15 3.72
C VAL A 35 3.07 26.33 3.76
N LEU A 36 3.79 26.02 2.68
CA LEU A 36 5.24 26.21 2.61
C LEU A 36 5.66 27.68 2.75
N VAL A 37 4.86 28.63 2.24
CA VAL A 37 5.11 30.07 2.38
C VAL A 37 4.82 30.55 3.81
N LEU A 38 3.71 30.11 4.41
CA LEU A 38 3.32 30.51 5.79
C LEU A 38 4.27 29.94 6.84
N PHE A 39 4.64 28.67 6.71
CA PHE A 39 5.54 27.99 7.66
C PHE A 39 7.02 28.15 7.29
N GLY A 40 7.32 28.46 6.03
CA GLY A 40 8.68 28.58 5.49
C GLY A 40 9.36 27.23 5.27
N ARG A 41 10.23 27.15 4.24
CA ARG A 41 10.99 25.94 3.89
C ARG A 41 11.86 25.37 5.04
N GLY A 42 12.36 26.22 5.93
CA GLY A 42 13.26 25.82 7.02
C GLY A 42 12.56 25.03 8.13
N LYS A 43 11.38 25.49 8.57
CA LYS A 43 10.59 24.83 9.62
C LYS A 43 10.03 23.49 9.13
N VAL A 44 9.45 23.48 7.92
CA VAL A 44 8.87 22.27 7.32
C VAL A 44 9.93 21.20 7.09
N SER A 45 11.11 21.56 6.56
CA SER A 45 12.19 20.59 6.34
C SER A 45 12.75 20.00 7.63
N SER A 46 12.83 20.79 8.70
CA SER A 46 13.32 20.31 10.00
C SER A 46 12.34 19.31 10.61
N LEU A 47 11.05 19.65 10.63
CA LEU A 47 9.99 18.76 11.13
C LEU A 47 9.87 17.49 10.28
N MET A 48 9.92 17.60 8.96
CA MET A 48 9.84 16.43 8.09
C MET A 48 11.06 15.52 8.22
N GLY A 49 12.22 16.07 8.56
CA GLY A 49 13.42 15.29 8.89
C GLY A 49 13.26 14.49 10.19
N GLU A 50 12.72 15.09 11.25
CA GLU A 50 12.46 14.40 12.52
C GLU A 50 11.35 13.35 12.40
N VAL A 51 10.25 13.69 11.74
CA VAL A 51 9.14 12.76 11.45
C VAL A 51 9.60 11.63 10.53
N GLY A 52 10.41 11.92 9.50
CA GLY A 52 10.94 10.93 8.57
C GLY A 52 11.85 9.89 9.25
N LYS A 53 12.67 10.32 10.23
CA LYS A 53 13.45 9.41 11.07
C LYS A 53 12.55 8.52 11.93
N GLY A 54 11.49 9.07 12.53
CA GLY A 54 10.51 8.31 13.31
C GLY A 54 9.80 7.23 12.48
N ILE A 55 9.30 7.59 11.29
CA ILE A 55 8.65 6.64 10.37
C ILE A 55 9.64 5.56 9.90
N THR A 56 10.90 5.93 9.62
CA THR A 56 11.93 4.97 9.20
C THR A 56 12.31 4.00 10.31
N ALA A 57 12.48 4.49 11.54
CA ALA A 57 12.74 3.65 12.71
C ALA A 57 11.56 2.71 13.00
N PHE A 58 10.33 3.20 12.89
CA PHE A 58 9.13 2.37 13.03
C PHE A 58 9.06 1.28 11.95
N LYS A 59 9.27 1.65 10.68
CA LYS A 59 9.29 0.68 9.57
C LYS A 59 10.38 -0.37 9.73
N LYS A 60 11.57 0.04 10.21
CA LYS A 60 12.67 -0.88 10.50
C LYS A 60 12.32 -1.81 11.66
N GLY A 61 11.80 -1.29 12.77
CA GLY A 61 11.39 -2.10 13.92
C GLY A 61 10.30 -3.11 13.59
N VAL A 62 9.31 -2.73 12.76
CA VAL A 62 8.26 -3.66 12.30
C VAL A 62 8.83 -4.74 11.39
N ASN A 63 9.70 -4.39 10.44
CA ASN A 63 10.35 -5.37 9.57
C ASN A 63 11.28 -6.32 10.33
N ASP A 64 12.08 -5.80 11.26
CA ASP A 64 13.01 -6.59 12.07
C ASP A 64 12.21 -7.53 12.99
N GLY A 65 11.12 -7.06 13.62
CA GLY A 65 10.23 -7.92 14.40
C GLY A 65 9.51 -8.99 13.58
N THR A 66 9.15 -8.69 12.33
CA THR A 66 8.55 -9.69 11.42
C THR A 66 9.58 -10.74 11.02
N LYS A 67 10.81 -10.32 10.71
CA LYS A 67 11.92 -11.21 10.36
C LYS A 67 12.36 -12.08 11.53
N GLU A 68 12.40 -11.55 12.75
CA GLU A 68 12.76 -12.31 13.94
C GLU A 68 11.74 -13.44 14.21
N ILE A 69 10.46 -13.20 13.93
CA ILE A 69 9.41 -14.23 14.03
C ILE A 69 9.52 -15.27 12.90
N GLU A 70 9.95 -14.88 11.70
CA GLU A 70 10.19 -15.81 10.60
C GLU A 70 11.45 -16.65 10.79
N ASP A 71 12.57 -16.04 11.22
CA ASP A 71 13.84 -16.75 11.54
C ASP A 71 13.67 -17.69 12.75
N ALA A 72 12.94 -17.28 13.79
CA ALA A 72 12.63 -18.14 14.94
C ALA A 72 11.81 -19.38 14.53
N LYS A 73 10.92 -19.27 13.53
CA LYS A 73 10.20 -20.42 12.97
C LYS A 73 11.06 -21.34 12.11
N VAL A 74 12.16 -20.84 11.54
CA VAL A 74 13.08 -21.64 10.74
C VAL A 74 14.05 -22.44 11.63
N ASP A 75 14.41 -21.91 12.80
CA ASP A 75 15.23 -22.62 13.80
C ASP A 75 14.43 -23.71 14.54
N GLU A 76 13.16 -23.47 14.87
CA GLU A 76 12.27 -24.47 15.51
C GLU A 76 11.80 -25.59 14.56
N ALA A 77 12.05 -25.45 13.25
CA ALA A 77 11.73 -26.46 12.24
C ALA A 77 12.90 -27.43 11.94
N ARG A 78 14.02 -27.35 12.67
CA ARG A 78 15.11 -28.33 12.58
C ARG A 78 15.03 -29.35 13.72
N ASP A 79 14.43 -30.49 13.36
CA ASP A 79 14.68 -31.82 13.93
C ASP A 79 13.98 -32.17 15.26
N VAL A 80 12.72 -32.61 15.15
CA VAL A 80 12.05 -33.44 16.18
C VAL A 80 11.29 -34.63 15.59
N THR A 81 11.77 -35.23 14.49
CA THR A 81 11.29 -36.58 14.12
C THR A 81 12.19 -37.59 14.82
N PRO A 82 11.79 -38.17 15.98
CA PRO A 82 12.50 -39.33 16.50
C PRO A 82 12.46 -40.42 15.42
N ALA A 83 13.64 -40.94 15.09
CA ALA A 83 13.80 -42.06 14.18
C ALA A 83 12.79 -43.16 14.53
N PRO A 84 12.12 -43.77 13.53
CA PRO A 84 11.23 -44.89 13.80
C PRO A 84 12.08 -46.01 14.42
N THR A 85 11.93 -46.19 15.73
CA THR A 85 12.46 -47.34 16.46
C THR A 85 11.83 -48.57 15.83
N PRO A 86 12.62 -49.59 15.42
CA PRO A 86 12.10 -50.81 14.85
C PRO A 86 11.27 -51.51 15.93
N ALA A 87 9.95 -51.54 15.76
CA ALA A 87 9.05 -52.26 16.65
C ALA A 87 9.28 -53.77 16.48
N PRO A 88 9.64 -54.50 17.55
CA PRO A 88 9.58 -55.95 17.56
C PRO A 88 8.19 -56.37 18.05
N THR A 89 7.41 -57.05 17.22
CA THR A 89 6.46 -58.06 17.70
C THR A 89 5.99 -58.96 16.56
N ASP A 90 6.58 -60.14 16.55
CA ASP A 90 5.95 -61.43 16.28
C ASP A 90 4.43 -61.45 16.53
N LYS A 91 3.67 -62.02 15.59
CA LYS A 91 2.59 -62.99 15.85
C LYS A 91 1.93 -63.47 14.56
N ASP A 92 2.20 -64.74 14.27
CA ASP A 92 1.22 -65.77 13.90
C ASP A 92 -0.11 -65.32 13.29
N LYS A 93 -0.33 -65.70 12.02
CA LYS A 93 -1.60 -66.34 11.66
C LYS A 93 -1.46 -67.25 10.44
N ALA A 94 -1.89 -68.50 10.68
CA ALA A 94 -2.19 -69.61 9.80
C ALA A 94 -2.76 -69.25 8.41
#